data_AF-A0AAV7BU68-F1
#
_entry.id   AF-A0AAV7BU68-F1
#
_cell.length_a   1.000
_cell.length_b   1.000
_cell.length_c   1.000
_cell.angle_alpha   90.00
_cell.angle_beta   90.00
_cell.angle_gamma   90.00
#
_symmetry.space_group_name_H-M   'P 1'
#
loop_
_entity.id
_entity.type
_entity.pdbx_description
1 polymer ?
#
loop_
_entity_poly.entity_id
_entity_poly.type
_entity_poly.pdbx_seq_one_letter_code
_entity_poly.pdbx_strand_id
1 'polypeptide(L)'
;MSSLEGSPEPGQDDLLYDDWYIDDPLEPTLPPHEIILPCSPTLSDGLYHLILAPVSLCILLFLSFLVRRRKLCTSFCWGIPGILSPLNLLEDSGNNWVPCAAFGLLFSSIFRMFLDSSTLNFIANSDGSHKDLWKILALFYYPALYYPLLSSYNVQKIPGYIAGTILSWMHCGALIWQKAECPQTPQFYRYYSLLATLPQIFCLLVLSIIYPMLLVQNLRQPSHSKQMSERNYYLKFVKNLLRHKASKSSKDSVSIGSQVSLNLCSYLCSSNTGFRLSQRSLLAVTVSALSVYQLALLLLVGFLPTVQKIRSAIDADFILMLAGFGLIVDEDKKKAVDYVVYYIWTVEGNI
;
A
#
# COMPACT_ATOMS: atom_id res chain seq x y z
N MET A 1 -70.20 59.27 -38.86
CA MET A 1 -68.95 60.01 -38.59
C MET A 1 -67.84 58.96 -38.56
N SER A 2 -67.23 58.65 -39.72
CA SER A 2 -65.92 59.18 -40.18
C SER A 2 -64.81 58.90 -39.17
N SER A 3 -63.69 58.23 -39.47
CA SER A 3 -63.01 57.84 -40.73
C SER A 3 -61.94 56.78 -40.36
N LEU A 4 -61.72 55.70 -41.13
CA LEU A 4 -60.56 55.46 -42.05
C LEU A 4 -59.19 55.61 -41.34
N GLU A 5 -58.23 54.68 -41.39
CA GLU A 5 -57.65 53.76 -42.39
C GLU A 5 -56.99 52.58 -41.60
N GLY A 6 -56.61 51.41 -42.11
CA GLY A 6 -56.42 50.85 -43.44
C GLY A 6 -55.62 49.55 -43.25
N SER A 7 -56.03 48.45 -43.90
CA SER A 7 -55.30 47.17 -43.97
C SER A 7 -54.03 47.33 -44.83
N PRO A 8 -52.97 46.53 -44.65
CA PRO A 8 -52.94 45.24 -45.36
C PRO A 8 -52.27 44.09 -44.56
N GLU A 9 -52.73 42.86 -44.76
CA GLU A 9 -51.83 41.70 -44.63
C GLU A 9 -50.71 41.83 -45.67
N PRO A 10 -49.47 41.50 -45.30
CA PRO A 10 -48.86 40.35 -45.96
C PRO A 10 -47.88 39.57 -45.08
N GLY A 11 -47.56 38.35 -45.53
CA GLY A 11 -46.26 37.74 -45.26
C GLY A 11 -46.29 36.58 -44.28
N GLN A 12 -46.91 35.47 -44.70
CA GLN A 12 -46.77 34.17 -44.06
C GLN A 12 -45.46 33.52 -44.54
N ASP A 13 -44.34 34.23 -44.32
CA ASP A 13 -43.07 33.95 -45.00
C ASP A 13 -41.86 33.95 -44.02
N ASP A 14 -42.03 34.42 -42.79
CA ASP A 14 -40.89 34.68 -41.87
C ASP A 14 -40.70 33.63 -40.75
N LEU A 15 -41.42 32.51 -40.78
CA LEU A 15 -41.30 31.43 -39.76
C LEU A 15 -40.60 30.16 -40.26
N LEU A 16 -39.93 30.20 -41.42
CA LEU A 16 -39.37 29.00 -42.06
C LEU A 16 -37.85 29.03 -42.28
N TYR A 17 -37.09 29.85 -41.54
CA TYR A 17 -35.65 30.02 -41.78
C TYR A 17 -34.72 29.76 -40.58
N ASP A 18 -35.20 29.11 -39.51
CA ASP A 18 -34.37 28.79 -38.34
C ASP A 18 -34.17 27.29 -38.05
N ASP A 19 -34.63 26.38 -38.92
CA ASP A 19 -34.60 24.93 -38.64
C ASP A 19 -33.49 24.15 -39.37
N TRP A 20 -32.31 24.78 -39.56
CA TRP A 20 -31.18 24.17 -40.28
C TRP A 20 -30.07 23.62 -39.37
N TYR A 21 -30.40 23.21 -38.15
CA TYR A 21 -29.41 22.62 -37.22
C TYR A 21 -29.94 21.48 -36.32
N ILE A 22 -30.96 20.72 -36.76
CA ILE A 22 -31.54 19.63 -35.96
C ILE A 22 -31.05 18.22 -36.34
N ASP A 23 -30.24 18.03 -37.38
CA ASP A 23 -29.80 16.70 -37.82
C ASP A 23 -28.27 16.50 -37.89
N ASP A 24 -27.52 17.06 -36.93
CA ASP A 24 -26.21 16.47 -36.61
C ASP A 24 -26.44 15.34 -35.60
N PRO A 25 -26.07 14.07 -35.89
CA PRO A 25 -26.09 13.04 -34.87
C PRO A 25 -25.15 13.50 -33.75
N LEU A 26 -25.69 13.80 -32.56
CA LEU A 26 -24.90 13.99 -31.35
C LEU A 26 -24.09 12.71 -31.14
N GLU A 27 -22.87 12.68 -31.65
CA GLU A 27 -21.84 11.78 -31.16
C GLU A 27 -21.78 12.00 -29.64
N PRO A 28 -21.77 10.95 -28.82
CA PRO A 28 -21.80 11.11 -27.38
C PRO A 28 -20.56 11.90 -26.91
N THR A 29 -20.76 13.18 -26.58
CA THR A 29 -19.76 14.13 -26.07
C THR A 29 -19.30 13.84 -24.64
N LEU A 30 -19.68 12.70 -24.08
CA LEU A 30 -19.14 12.20 -22.82
C LEU A 30 -18.47 10.85 -23.08
N PRO A 31 -17.15 10.71 -22.82
CA PRO A 31 -16.58 9.38 -22.68
C PRO A 31 -17.42 8.64 -21.64
N PRO A 32 -17.80 7.37 -21.87
CA PRO A 32 -18.64 6.66 -20.92
C PRO A 32 -17.94 6.70 -19.57
N HIS A 33 -18.53 7.40 -18.59
CA HIS A 33 -18.20 7.17 -17.20
C HIS A 33 -18.44 5.67 -16.99
N GLU A 34 -17.37 4.87 -16.94
CA GLU A 34 -17.48 3.47 -16.55
C GLU A 34 -18.08 3.46 -15.14
N ILE A 35 -19.40 3.24 -15.05
CA ILE A 35 -20.10 3.04 -13.79
C ILE A 35 -19.62 1.69 -13.28
N ILE A 36 -18.51 1.69 -12.53
CA ILE A 36 -18.04 0.50 -11.84
C ILE A 36 -19.10 0.19 -10.78
N LEU A 37 -19.91 -0.84 -11.04
CA LEU A 37 -20.94 -1.28 -10.10
C LEU A 37 -20.28 -1.64 -8.75
N PRO A 38 -20.89 -1.25 -7.62
CA PRO A 38 -20.38 -1.61 -6.31
C PRO A 38 -20.39 -3.14 -6.16
N CYS A 39 -19.20 -3.73 -6.14
CA CYS A 39 -19.00 -5.15 -5.89
C CYS A 39 -19.03 -5.39 -4.37
N SER A 40 -19.98 -6.19 -3.91
CA SER A 40 -20.08 -6.60 -2.50
C SER A 40 -19.33 -7.93 -2.33
N PRO A 41 -18.14 -7.95 -1.70
CA PRO A 41 -17.42 -9.20 -1.47
C PRO A 41 -18.20 -10.09 -0.50
N THR A 42 -18.06 -11.41 -0.63
CA THR A 42 -18.67 -12.39 0.29
C THR A 42 -18.11 -12.22 1.71
N LEU A 43 -16.86 -11.79 1.82
CA LEU A 43 -16.22 -11.37 3.07
C LEU A 43 -16.10 -9.85 3.12
N SER A 44 -17.10 -9.18 3.68
CA SER A 44 -17.04 -7.73 3.93
C SER A 44 -15.91 -7.38 4.90
N ASP A 45 -15.35 -6.17 4.77
CA ASP A 45 -14.26 -5.69 5.63
C ASP A 45 -14.64 -5.77 7.12
N GLY A 46 -15.91 -5.55 7.45
CA GLY A 46 -16.40 -5.70 8.81
C GLY A 46 -16.37 -7.13 9.32
N LEU A 47 -16.76 -8.11 8.51
CA LEU A 47 -16.69 -9.53 8.88
C LEU A 47 -15.24 -9.99 9.05
N TYR A 48 -14.33 -9.52 8.21
CA TYR A 48 -12.90 -9.78 8.36
C TYR A 48 -12.39 -9.32 9.73
N HIS A 49 -12.68 -8.07 10.12
CA HIS A 49 -12.25 -7.53 11.42
C HIS A 49 -12.97 -8.18 12.60
N LEU A 50 -14.25 -8.54 12.46
CA LEU A 50 -15.03 -9.23 13.50
C LEU A 50 -14.49 -10.63 13.80
N ILE A 51 -14.03 -11.37 12.78
CA ILE A 51 -13.51 -12.73 12.94
C ILE A 51 -12.04 -12.70 13.37
N LEU A 52 -11.23 -11.82 12.78
CA LEU A 52 -9.78 -11.91 12.93
C LEU A 52 -9.25 -11.21 14.18
N ALA A 53 -9.94 -10.18 14.68
CA ALA A 53 -9.62 -9.55 15.95
C ALA A 53 -9.70 -10.54 17.14
N PRO A 54 -10.78 -11.33 17.35
CA PRO A 54 -10.83 -12.30 18.44
C PRO A 54 -9.83 -13.43 18.23
N VAL A 55 -9.59 -13.89 17.00
CA VAL A 55 -8.55 -14.91 16.72
C VAL A 55 -7.16 -14.41 17.12
N SER A 56 -6.82 -13.17 16.74
CA SER A 56 -5.57 -12.50 17.12
C SER A 56 -5.42 -12.41 18.64
N LEU A 57 -6.49 -12.01 19.34
CA LEU A 57 -6.53 -11.95 20.80
C LEU A 57 -6.38 -13.34 21.45
N CYS A 58 -7.07 -14.36 20.94
CA CYS A 58 -6.97 -15.74 21.42
C CYS A 58 -5.54 -16.29 21.30
N ILE A 59 -4.86 -16.03 20.19
CA ILE A 59 -3.47 -16.44 19.99
C ILE A 59 -2.54 -15.71 20.97
N LEU A 60 -2.74 -14.41 21.18
CA LEU A 60 -1.96 -13.64 22.15
C LEU A 60 -2.11 -14.19 23.57
N LEU A 61 -3.35 -14.49 23.99
CA LEU A 61 -3.62 -15.10 25.29
C LEU A 61 -3.02 -16.50 25.40
N PHE A 62 -3.11 -17.31 24.34
CA PHE A 62 -2.51 -18.64 24.29
C PHE A 62 -0.98 -18.58 24.43
N LEU A 63 -0.30 -17.72 23.68
CA LEU A 63 1.15 -17.53 23.79
C LEU A 63 1.55 -17.01 25.17
N SER A 64 0.80 -16.04 25.70
CA SER A 64 1.01 -15.49 27.05
C SER A 64 0.85 -16.59 28.11
N PHE A 65 -0.14 -17.47 27.97
CA PHE A 65 -0.35 -18.58 28.87
C PHE A 65 0.74 -19.64 28.76
N LEU A 66 1.22 -19.97 27.56
CA LEU A 66 2.33 -20.91 27.36
C LEU A 66 3.63 -20.40 28.01
N VAL A 67 3.89 -19.10 27.90
CA VAL A 67 5.07 -18.47 28.51
C VAL A 67 4.90 -18.35 30.02
N ARG A 68 3.70 -18.00 30.49
CA ARG A 68 3.36 -17.91 31.91
C ARG A 68 3.37 -19.27 32.60
N ARG A 69 2.91 -20.36 31.98
CA ARG A 69 3.01 -21.73 32.54
C ARG A 69 4.45 -22.15 32.80
N ARG A 70 5.39 -21.78 31.93
CA ARG A 70 6.82 -22.05 32.17
C ARG A 70 7.38 -21.25 33.34
N LYS A 71 6.99 -19.98 33.49
CA LYS A 71 7.41 -19.14 34.62
C LYS A 71 6.64 -19.45 35.91
N LEU A 72 5.42 -19.97 35.84
CA LEU A 72 4.59 -20.39 36.98
C LEU A 72 5.21 -21.58 37.70
N CYS A 73 5.90 -22.49 36.99
CA CYS A 73 6.74 -23.50 37.63
C CYS A 73 7.96 -22.91 38.37
N THR A 74 8.28 -21.61 38.18
CA THR A 74 9.47 -20.96 38.74
C THR A 74 9.15 -19.81 39.70
N SER A 75 7.95 -19.22 39.66
CA SER A 75 7.64 -17.96 40.33
C SER A 75 6.20 -17.96 40.83
N PHE A 76 5.97 -18.60 41.98
CA PHE A 76 4.67 -18.67 42.66
C PHE A 76 4.29 -17.37 43.40
N CYS A 77 5.08 -16.29 43.35
CA CYS A 77 4.73 -15.01 44.00
C CYS A 77 4.86 -13.81 43.05
N TRP A 78 3.78 -13.01 43.02
CA TRP A 78 3.68 -11.60 42.59
C TRP A 78 4.41 -11.18 41.31
N GLY A 79 3.79 -11.47 40.16
CA GLY A 79 4.18 -10.89 38.88
C GLY A 79 2.97 -10.35 38.13
N ILE A 80 3.06 -9.10 37.68
CA ILE A 80 2.15 -8.47 36.72
C ILE A 80 2.04 -9.40 35.49
N PRO A 81 0.85 -9.62 34.90
CA PRO A 81 0.73 -10.38 33.65
C PRO A 81 1.61 -9.72 32.58
N GLY A 82 2.81 -10.25 32.38
CA GLY A 82 3.75 -9.76 31.39
C GLY A 82 3.26 -10.18 30.01
N ILE A 83 2.65 -9.24 29.28
CA ILE A 83 2.45 -9.38 27.84
C ILE A 83 3.85 -9.57 27.21
N LEU A 84 3.97 -10.54 26.31
CA LEU A 84 5.23 -10.80 25.61
C LEU A 84 5.66 -9.56 24.84
N SER A 85 6.79 -8.96 25.21
CA SER A 85 7.35 -7.86 24.42
C SER A 85 7.43 -8.26 22.94
N PRO A 86 6.87 -7.46 22.01
CA PRO A 86 6.69 -7.85 20.62
C PRO A 86 8.00 -7.84 19.85
N LEU A 87 9.08 -7.27 20.40
CA LEU A 87 10.39 -7.36 19.77
C LEU A 87 11.52 -6.97 20.70
N ASN A 88 12.58 -7.78 20.72
CA ASN A 88 13.86 -7.31 21.24
C ASN A 88 14.67 -6.68 20.09
N LEU A 89 14.45 -5.39 19.84
CA LEU A 89 15.12 -4.63 18.77
C LEU A 89 16.65 -4.54 18.90
N LEU A 90 17.20 -5.02 20.02
CA LEU A 90 18.62 -5.01 20.34
C LEU A 90 19.27 -6.39 20.18
N GLU A 91 18.48 -7.45 19.99
CA GLU A 91 18.99 -8.82 19.88
C GLU A 91 19.05 -9.21 18.40
N ASP A 92 20.27 -9.31 17.87
CA ASP A 92 20.58 -9.70 16.48
C ASP A 92 20.29 -11.20 16.24
N SER A 93 19.02 -11.58 16.38
CA SER A 93 18.55 -12.96 16.22
C SER A 93 18.44 -13.32 14.74
N GLY A 94 19.22 -14.33 14.32
CA GLY A 94 19.13 -15.10 13.07
C GLY A 94 18.44 -14.51 11.82
N ASN A 95 17.11 -14.31 11.85
CA ASN A 95 16.27 -14.00 10.70
C ASN A 95 15.59 -12.61 10.81
N ASN A 96 16.28 -11.58 10.32
CA ASN A 96 15.81 -10.19 10.38
C ASN A 96 14.59 -9.89 9.47
N TRP A 97 14.22 -10.83 8.59
CA TRP A 97 13.13 -10.67 7.62
C TRP A 97 11.73 -10.67 8.27
N VAL A 98 11.53 -11.42 9.36
CA VAL A 98 10.20 -11.50 10.02
C VAL A 98 9.80 -10.16 10.63
N PRO A 99 10.65 -9.49 11.45
CA PRO A 99 10.35 -8.15 11.92
C PRO A 99 10.14 -7.15 10.78
N CYS A 100 10.97 -7.21 9.72
CA CYS A 100 10.85 -6.29 8.60
C CYS A 100 9.53 -6.42 7.86
N ALA A 101 9.11 -7.65 7.56
CA ALA A 101 7.82 -7.90 6.91
C ALA A 101 6.64 -7.49 7.80
N ALA A 102 6.71 -7.74 9.11
CA ALA A 102 5.66 -7.35 10.05
C ALA A 102 5.53 -5.82 10.22
N PHE A 103 6.65 -5.10 10.30
CA PHE A 103 6.64 -3.63 10.33
C PHE A 103 6.21 -3.02 8.99
N GLY A 104 6.63 -3.60 7.87
CA GLY A 104 6.18 -3.19 6.54
C GLY A 104 4.68 -3.37 6.34
N LEU A 105 4.13 -4.48 6.85
CA LEU A 105 2.69 -4.75 6.93
C LEU A 105 1.96 -3.68 7.75
N LEU A 106 2.46 -3.38 8.96
CA LEU A 106 1.88 -2.34 9.82
C LEU A 106 1.88 -0.97 9.14
N PHE A 107 3.02 -0.54 8.61
CA PHE A 107 3.15 0.74 7.93
C PHE A 107 2.20 0.84 6.73
N SER A 108 2.15 -0.20 5.88
CA SER A 108 1.26 -0.22 4.71
C SER A 108 -0.22 -0.16 5.10
N SER A 109 -0.61 -0.85 6.18
CA SER A 109 -1.99 -0.82 6.67
C SER A 109 -2.40 0.54 7.24
N ILE A 110 -1.52 1.20 7.99
CA ILE A 110 -1.77 2.53 8.54
C ILE A 110 -1.82 3.57 7.41
N PHE A 111 -0.89 3.50 6.46
CA PHE A 111 -0.88 4.41 5.32
C PHE A 111 -2.17 4.32 4.49
N ARG A 112 -2.65 3.10 4.23
CA ARG A 112 -3.93 2.86 3.56
C ARG A 112 -5.12 3.45 4.34
N MET A 113 -5.13 3.32 5.67
CA MET A 113 -6.17 3.90 6.52
C MET A 113 -6.20 5.44 6.45
N PHE A 114 -5.04 6.08 6.34
CA PHE A 114 -4.98 7.53 6.15
C PHE A 114 -5.55 7.97 4.80
N LEU A 115 -5.41 7.14 3.77
CA LEU A 115 -5.89 7.43 2.42
C LEU A 115 -7.36 7.12 2.22
N ASP A 116 -7.89 6.07 2.84
CA ASP A 116 -9.27 5.63 2.67
C ASP A 116 -10.10 5.96 3.91
N SER A 117 -10.76 7.12 3.88
CA SER A 117 -11.65 7.59 4.95
C SER A 117 -12.88 6.69 5.18
N SER A 118 -13.19 5.76 4.26
CA SER A 118 -14.37 4.89 4.33
C SER A 118 -14.15 3.57 5.08
N THR A 119 -12.89 3.13 5.23
CA THR A 119 -12.55 1.85 5.91
C THR A 119 -12.87 1.82 7.42
N LEU A 120 -13.08 2.99 8.04
CA LEU A 120 -13.38 3.09 9.47
C LEU A 120 -14.86 3.06 9.85
N ASN A 121 -15.77 3.02 8.87
CA ASN A 121 -17.22 2.96 9.13
C ASN A 121 -17.64 1.66 9.83
N PHE A 122 -16.76 0.66 9.93
CA PHE A 122 -17.05 -0.60 10.64
C PHE A 122 -17.36 -0.41 12.14
N ILE A 123 -16.75 0.56 12.81
CA ILE A 123 -16.96 0.75 14.26
C ILE A 123 -17.95 1.89 14.56
N ALA A 124 -18.33 2.69 13.57
CA ALA A 124 -19.11 3.89 13.79
C ALA A 124 -20.30 4.01 12.82
N ASN A 125 -21.45 3.46 13.24
CA ASN A 125 -22.76 4.06 12.93
C ASN A 125 -22.99 5.37 13.73
N SER A 126 -21.93 5.97 14.30
CA SER A 126 -22.04 7.11 15.19
C SER A 126 -21.83 8.41 14.43
N ASP A 127 -22.90 9.19 14.44
CA ASP A 127 -23.07 10.51 13.87
C ASP A 127 -21.91 11.48 14.16
N GLY A 128 -21.49 12.20 13.10
CA GLY A 128 -20.73 13.46 13.04
C GLY A 128 -19.46 13.71 13.88
N SER A 129 -19.49 13.51 15.20
CA SER A 129 -18.70 14.32 16.16
C SER A 129 -17.34 13.71 16.57
N HIS A 130 -17.12 12.41 16.37
CA HIS A 130 -15.93 11.71 16.89
C HIS A 130 -15.01 11.09 15.81
N LYS A 131 -15.16 11.48 14.54
CA LYS A 131 -14.42 10.89 13.41
C LYS A 131 -12.90 10.89 13.60
N ASP A 132 -12.34 11.93 14.22
CA ASP A 132 -10.90 12.01 14.44
C ASP A 132 -10.41 11.14 15.60
N LEU A 133 -11.23 10.94 16.63
CA LEU A 133 -10.93 9.98 17.70
C LEU A 133 -10.93 8.53 17.17
N TRP A 134 -11.81 8.22 16.22
CA TRP A 134 -11.83 6.91 15.56
C TRP A 134 -10.55 6.63 14.77
N LYS A 135 -9.96 7.65 14.10
CA LYS A 135 -8.67 7.51 13.43
C LYS A 135 -7.54 7.24 14.42
N ILE A 136 -7.55 7.91 15.57
CA ILE A 136 -6.57 7.67 16.64
C ILE A 136 -6.74 6.25 17.19
N LEU A 137 -7.96 5.80 17.45
CA LEU A 137 -8.22 4.44 17.93
C LEU A 137 -7.76 3.39 16.90
N ALA A 138 -7.97 3.66 15.62
CA ALA A 138 -7.55 2.77 14.54
C ALA A 138 -6.03 2.64 14.43
N LEU A 139 -5.28 3.72 14.71
CA LEU A 139 -3.83 3.70 14.82
C LEU A 139 -3.33 2.71 15.89
N PHE A 140 -4.10 2.50 16.96
CA PHE A 140 -3.81 1.49 18.00
C PHE A 140 -4.34 0.10 17.65
N TYR A 141 -5.46 0.03 16.92
CA TYR A 141 -6.11 -1.22 16.54
C TYR A 141 -5.24 -2.07 15.59
N TYR A 142 -4.67 -1.49 14.54
CA TYR A 142 -3.85 -2.26 13.56
C TYR A 142 -2.59 -2.88 14.20
N PRO A 143 -1.80 -2.15 15.00
CA PRO A 143 -0.74 -2.74 15.81
C PRO A 143 -1.23 -3.87 16.71
N ALA A 144 -2.37 -3.72 17.38
CA ALA A 144 -2.93 -4.77 18.23
C ALA A 144 -3.32 -6.02 17.42
N LEU A 145 -3.89 -5.83 16.22
CA LEU A 145 -4.31 -6.92 15.33
C LEU A 145 -3.11 -7.76 14.85
N TYR A 146 -2.01 -7.12 14.44
CA TYR A 146 -0.83 -7.82 13.93
C TYR A 146 0.22 -8.14 15.00
N TYR A 147 0.04 -7.66 16.24
CA TYR A 147 0.91 -7.92 17.38
C TYR A 147 1.26 -9.40 17.57
N PRO A 148 0.31 -10.36 17.46
CA PRO A 148 0.63 -11.74 17.73
C PRO A 148 1.55 -12.37 16.69
N LEU A 149 1.65 -11.82 15.47
CA LEU A 149 2.65 -12.26 14.49
C LEU A 149 4.06 -12.02 15.03
N LEU A 150 4.33 -10.81 15.52
CA LEU A 150 5.62 -10.45 16.13
C LEU A 150 5.89 -11.24 17.42
N SER A 151 4.88 -11.38 18.28
CA SER A 151 4.99 -12.17 19.52
C SER A 151 5.29 -13.64 19.24
N SER A 152 4.68 -14.23 18.20
CA SER A 152 4.91 -15.61 17.76
C SER A 152 6.37 -15.85 17.38
N TYR A 153 7.03 -14.87 16.76
CA TYR A 153 8.45 -14.93 16.42
C TYR A 153 9.34 -14.94 17.68
N ASN A 154 9.05 -14.10 18.68
CA ASN A 154 9.88 -13.97 19.89
C ASN A 154 9.86 -15.19 20.79
N VAL A 155 8.77 -15.97 20.79
CA VAL A 155 8.72 -17.20 21.57
C VAL A 155 9.80 -18.19 21.12
N GLN A 156 10.24 -18.14 19.85
CA GLN A 156 11.29 -19.00 19.27
C GLN A 156 11.12 -20.50 19.57
N LYS A 157 9.87 -20.97 19.66
CA LYS A 157 9.51 -22.38 19.87
C LYS A 157 8.43 -22.80 18.89
N ILE A 158 8.31 -24.11 18.71
CA ILE A 158 7.30 -24.78 17.88
C ILE A 158 5.89 -24.17 18.00
N PRO A 159 5.28 -24.00 19.19
CA PRO A 159 3.92 -23.43 19.28
C PRO A 159 3.83 -21.98 18.80
N GLY A 160 4.92 -21.19 18.94
CA GLY A 160 4.98 -19.83 18.41
C GLY A 160 4.99 -19.84 16.88
N TYR A 161 5.83 -20.66 16.26
CA TYR A 161 5.89 -20.76 14.80
C TYR A 161 4.60 -21.31 14.17
N ILE A 162 3.93 -22.26 14.83
CA ILE A 162 2.61 -22.77 14.38
C ILE A 162 1.57 -21.65 14.44
N ALA A 163 1.49 -20.93 15.58
CA ALA A 163 0.56 -19.81 15.74
C ALA A 163 0.79 -18.70 14.69
N GLY A 164 2.06 -18.35 14.45
CA GLY A 164 2.44 -17.39 13.41
C GLY A 164 2.07 -17.84 12.00
N THR A 165 2.24 -19.13 11.69
CA THR A 165 1.87 -19.71 10.38
C THR A 165 0.37 -19.61 10.15
N ILE A 166 -0.44 -20.10 11.10
CA ILE A 166 -1.92 -20.05 11.00
C ILE A 166 -2.38 -18.60 10.84
N LEU A 167 -1.88 -17.69 11.67
CA LEU A 167 -2.29 -16.29 11.62
C LEU A 167 -1.88 -15.64 10.29
N SER A 168 -0.67 -15.88 9.79
CA SER A 168 -0.20 -15.34 8.51
C SER A 168 -1.03 -15.83 7.32
N TRP A 169 -1.43 -17.11 7.31
CA TRP A 169 -2.26 -17.70 6.26
C TRP A 169 -3.69 -17.18 6.32
N MET A 170 -4.26 -17.00 7.51
CA MET A 170 -5.58 -16.40 7.67
C MET A 170 -5.63 -14.97 7.14
N HIS A 171 -4.66 -14.12 7.51
CA HIS A 171 -4.57 -12.75 6.98
C HIS A 171 -4.33 -12.73 5.47
N CYS A 172 -3.39 -13.53 4.98
CA CYS A 172 -3.03 -13.56 3.56
C CYS A 172 -4.20 -14.10 2.70
N GLY A 173 -4.79 -15.22 3.10
CA GLY A 173 -5.91 -15.86 2.41
C GLY A 173 -7.13 -14.95 2.36
N ALA A 174 -7.50 -14.34 3.48
CA ALA A 174 -8.65 -13.42 3.52
C ALA A 174 -8.45 -12.20 2.62
N LEU A 175 -7.26 -11.57 2.63
CA LEU A 175 -6.99 -10.42 1.77
C LEU A 175 -6.95 -10.79 0.29
N ILE A 176 -6.33 -11.92 -0.07
CA ILE A 176 -6.32 -12.40 -1.46
C ILE A 176 -7.75 -12.70 -1.91
N TRP A 177 -8.56 -13.34 -1.06
CA TRP A 177 -9.94 -13.68 -1.35
C TRP A 177 -10.79 -12.43 -1.63
N GLN A 178 -10.72 -11.42 -0.75
CA GLN A 178 -11.43 -10.14 -0.94
C GLN A 178 -11.06 -9.46 -2.27
N LYS A 179 -9.79 -9.56 -2.69
CA LYS A 179 -9.32 -8.95 -3.94
C LYS A 179 -9.61 -9.78 -5.18
N ALA A 180 -9.70 -11.10 -5.05
CA ALA A 180 -10.10 -11.99 -6.14
C ALA A 180 -11.58 -11.77 -6.52
N GLU A 181 -12.45 -11.52 -5.54
CA GLU A 181 -13.88 -11.29 -5.77
C GLU A 181 -14.17 -9.91 -6.38
N CYS A 182 -13.49 -8.86 -5.90
CA CYS A 182 -13.74 -7.49 -6.33
C CYS A 182 -12.43 -6.79 -6.74
N PRO A 183 -11.93 -7.03 -7.97
CA PRO A 183 -10.68 -6.42 -8.44
C PRO A 183 -10.83 -4.93 -8.79
N GLN A 184 -12.05 -4.44 -9.00
CA GLN A 184 -12.31 -3.08 -9.48
C GLN A 184 -13.01 -2.23 -8.41
N THR A 185 -12.53 -1.00 -8.22
CA THR A 185 -13.09 -0.04 -7.25
C THR A 185 -13.29 1.35 -7.87
N PRO A 186 -14.43 2.03 -7.60
CA PRO A 186 -14.79 3.30 -8.25
C PRO A 186 -14.08 4.56 -7.71
N GLN A 187 -13.28 4.47 -6.64
CA GLN A 187 -12.90 5.66 -5.87
C GLN A 187 -11.92 6.62 -6.57
N PHE A 188 -10.94 6.13 -7.35
CA PHE A 188 -9.90 6.98 -7.97
C PHE A 188 -9.37 6.47 -9.31
N TYR A 189 -9.11 5.17 -9.41
CA TYR A 189 -8.68 4.49 -10.64
C TYR A 189 -9.08 3.01 -10.56
N ARG A 190 -9.38 2.38 -11.70
CA ARG A 190 -9.95 1.02 -11.80
C ARG A 190 -9.22 -0.03 -10.96
N TYR A 191 -7.89 0.09 -10.84
CA TYR A 191 -7.04 -0.85 -10.09
C TYR A 191 -6.36 -0.27 -8.84
N TYR A 192 -6.71 0.94 -8.42
CA TYR A 192 -6.06 1.62 -7.29
C TYR A 192 -6.08 0.78 -6.00
N SER A 193 -7.24 0.22 -5.66
CA SER A 193 -7.41 -0.58 -4.43
C SER A 193 -6.55 -1.86 -4.43
N LEU A 194 -6.23 -2.41 -5.60
CA LEU A 194 -5.28 -3.53 -5.72
C LEU A 194 -3.84 -3.05 -5.55
N LEU A 195 -3.43 -2.00 -6.26
CA LEU A 195 -2.05 -1.50 -6.21
C LEU A 195 -1.67 -0.98 -4.81
N ALA A 196 -2.61 -0.36 -4.10
CA ALA A 196 -2.40 0.13 -2.74
C ALA A 196 -2.27 -1.02 -1.71
N THR A 197 -2.93 -2.15 -1.95
CA THR A 197 -2.87 -3.34 -1.07
C THR A 197 -1.75 -4.31 -1.40
N LEU A 198 -1.12 -4.16 -2.57
CA LEU A 198 -0.04 -5.03 -3.04
C LEU A 198 1.12 -5.12 -2.03
N PRO A 199 1.65 -4.03 -1.44
CA PRO A 199 2.73 -4.13 -0.46
C PRO A 199 2.31 -4.90 0.80
N GLN A 200 1.06 -4.77 1.20
CA GLN A 200 0.48 -5.49 2.34
C GLN A 200 0.44 -7.00 2.07
N ILE A 201 -0.08 -7.39 0.89
CA ILE A 201 -0.14 -8.80 0.46
C ILE A 201 1.27 -9.37 0.32
N PHE A 202 2.21 -8.61 -0.25
CA PHE A 202 3.60 -9.03 -0.40
C PHE A 202 4.26 -9.30 0.96
N CYS A 203 4.13 -8.38 1.92
CA CYS A 203 4.65 -8.60 3.27
C CYS A 203 4.05 -9.84 3.93
N LEU A 204 2.74 -10.07 3.78
CA LEU A 204 2.06 -11.25 4.31
C LEU A 204 2.48 -12.55 3.62
N LEU A 205 2.70 -12.54 2.31
CA LEU A 205 3.24 -13.68 1.58
C LEU A 205 4.64 -14.04 2.08
N VAL A 206 5.49 -13.05 2.29
CA VAL A 206 6.83 -13.26 2.87
C VAL A 206 6.72 -13.89 4.27
N LEU A 207 5.82 -13.38 5.13
CA LEU A 207 5.55 -13.98 6.44
C LEU A 207 5.03 -15.42 6.32
N SER A 208 4.12 -15.67 5.39
CA SER A 208 3.50 -16.98 5.15
C SER A 208 4.48 -18.08 4.74
N ILE A 209 5.61 -17.70 4.13
CA ILE A 209 6.69 -18.61 3.72
C ILE A 209 7.73 -18.74 4.84
N ILE A 210 8.08 -17.65 5.51
CA ILE A 210 9.15 -17.65 6.52
C ILE A 210 8.74 -18.39 7.79
N TYR A 211 7.51 -18.25 8.28
CA TYR A 211 7.06 -18.98 9.49
C TYR A 211 7.12 -20.51 9.35
N PRO A 212 6.60 -21.13 8.28
CA PRO A 212 6.74 -22.58 8.12
C PRO A 212 8.18 -22.99 7.84
N MET A 213 8.98 -22.16 7.13
CA MET A 213 10.42 -22.43 6.97
C MET A 213 11.14 -22.47 8.32
N LEU A 214 10.86 -21.52 9.22
CA LEU A 214 11.39 -21.48 10.58
C LEU A 214 10.93 -22.68 11.41
N LEU A 215 9.68 -23.10 11.25
CA LEU A 215 9.13 -24.30 11.90
C LEU A 215 9.89 -25.56 11.46
N VAL A 216 10.06 -25.77 10.14
CA VAL A 216 10.79 -26.92 9.59
C VAL A 216 12.26 -26.90 10.02
N GLN A 217 12.90 -25.74 10.05
CA GLN A 217 14.28 -25.61 10.53
C GLN A 217 14.39 -26.00 12.01
N ASN A 218 13.45 -25.56 12.85
CA ASN A 218 13.45 -25.89 14.29
C ASN A 218 13.21 -27.39 14.54
N LEU A 219 12.40 -28.03 13.70
CA LEU A 219 12.17 -29.49 13.74
C LEU A 219 13.41 -30.28 13.28
N ARG A 220 14.13 -29.79 12.25
CA ARG A 220 15.34 -30.44 11.73
C ARG A 220 16.57 -30.24 12.62
N GLN A 221 16.67 -29.09 13.29
CA GLN A 221 17.80 -28.75 14.14
C GLN A 221 17.31 -28.15 15.47
N PRO A 222 17.39 -28.90 16.59
CA PRO A 222 17.00 -28.39 17.89
C PRO A 222 17.91 -27.21 18.31
N SER A 223 17.36 -26.31 19.12
CA SER A 223 17.87 -24.96 19.43
C SER A 223 19.33 -24.85 19.89
N HIS A 224 19.95 -25.95 20.33
CA HIS A 224 21.37 -26.02 20.70
C HIS A 224 22.33 -25.71 19.54
N SER A 225 21.96 -26.11 18.32
CA SER A 225 22.72 -25.86 17.10
C SER A 225 22.80 -24.36 16.74
N LYS A 226 21.73 -23.61 17.01
CA LYS A 226 21.59 -22.19 16.65
C LYS A 226 22.49 -21.30 17.50
N GLN A 227 22.51 -21.54 18.81
CA GLN A 227 23.38 -20.83 19.75
C GLN A 227 24.87 -21.14 19.49
N MET A 228 25.18 -22.39 19.10
CA MET A 228 26.53 -22.80 18.71
C MET A 228 26.96 -22.15 17.37
N SER A 229 26.03 -22.00 16.42
CA SER A 229 26.25 -21.31 15.14
C SER A 229 26.51 -19.81 15.32
N GLU A 230 25.75 -19.12 16.18
CA GLU A 230 25.96 -17.70 16.49
C GLU A 230 27.32 -17.45 17.14
N ARG A 231 27.71 -18.28 18.14
CA ARG A 231 29.04 -18.18 18.76
C ARG A 231 30.16 -18.38 17.73
N ASN A 232 29.99 -19.33 16.81
CA ASN A 232 30.96 -19.58 15.75
C ASN A 232 31.03 -18.41 14.76
N TYR A 233 29.90 -17.75 14.46
CA TYR A 233 29.85 -16.54 13.64
C TYR A 233 30.60 -15.37 14.30
N TYR A 234 30.34 -15.07 15.57
CA TYR A 234 31.06 -14.00 16.29
C TYR A 234 32.57 -14.28 16.37
N LEU A 235 32.95 -15.53 16.63
CA LEU A 235 34.36 -15.95 16.59
C LEU A 235 34.97 -15.76 15.21
N LYS A 236 34.26 -16.11 14.14
CA LYS A 236 34.70 -15.93 12.76
C LYS A 236 34.78 -14.46 12.37
N PHE A 237 33.86 -13.63 12.87
CA PHE A 237 33.85 -12.19 12.68
C PHE A 237 35.06 -11.54 13.37
N VAL A 238 35.29 -11.82 14.65
CA VAL A 238 36.48 -11.32 15.38
C VAL A 238 37.76 -11.81 14.73
N LYS A 239 37.81 -13.09 14.31
CA LYS A 239 38.95 -13.65 13.57
C LYS A 239 39.21 -12.92 12.25
N ASN A 240 38.16 -12.57 11.51
CA ASN A 240 38.26 -11.79 10.28
C ASN A 240 38.68 -10.35 10.56
N LEU A 241 38.17 -9.71 11.61
CA LEU A 241 38.54 -8.34 11.99
C LEU A 241 40.02 -8.25 12.41
N LEU A 242 40.50 -9.27 13.14
CA LEU A 242 41.91 -9.44 13.48
C LEU A 242 42.78 -9.76 12.24
N ARG A 243 42.26 -10.56 11.29
CA ARG A 243 42.95 -10.86 10.00
C ARG A 243 42.96 -9.68 9.03
N HIS A 244 41.93 -8.84 9.02
CA HIS A 244 41.82 -7.72 8.09
C HIS A 244 42.82 -6.59 8.42
N LYS A 245 43.37 -6.57 9.64
CA LYS A 245 44.57 -5.78 9.97
C LYS A 245 45.81 -6.22 9.18
N ALA A 246 45.82 -7.42 8.59
CA ALA A 246 46.98 -8.03 7.95
C ALA A 246 46.91 -8.18 6.42
N SER A 247 45.81 -7.77 5.74
CA SER A 247 45.69 -7.99 4.29
C SER A 247 44.93 -6.87 3.59
N LYS A 248 45.56 -6.27 2.59
CA LYS A 248 44.96 -5.29 1.67
C LYS A 248 45.12 -5.76 0.22
N SER A 249 44.07 -5.52 -0.55
CA SER A 249 43.99 -5.38 -2.02
C SER A 249 43.74 -6.63 -2.88
N SER A 250 42.60 -6.62 -3.58
CA SER A 250 42.55 -6.59 -5.05
C SER A 250 41.13 -6.22 -5.50
N LYS A 251 41.01 -5.48 -6.62
CA LYS A 251 39.75 -5.03 -7.24
C LYS A 251 39.62 -5.74 -8.58
N ASP A 252 38.53 -6.48 -8.77
CA ASP A 252 38.10 -6.97 -10.07
C ASP A 252 36.90 -6.18 -10.60
N SER A 253 36.93 -5.95 -11.90
CA SER A 253 35.98 -5.17 -12.70
C SER A 253 34.62 -5.84 -12.79
N VAL A 254 33.52 -5.10 -12.54
CA VAL A 254 32.16 -5.61 -12.74
C VAL A 254 31.24 -4.59 -13.43
N SER A 255 30.40 -5.14 -14.32
CA SER A 255 29.42 -4.57 -15.26
C SER A 255 28.51 -3.44 -14.72
N ILE A 256 28.04 -2.56 -15.61
CA ILE A 256 27.26 -1.33 -15.33
C ILE A 256 26.01 -1.59 -14.44
N GLY A 257 25.30 -2.71 -14.63
CA GLY A 257 24.16 -3.08 -13.75
C GLY A 257 24.59 -3.43 -12.32
N SER A 258 25.80 -3.97 -12.16
CA SER A 258 26.40 -4.19 -10.85
C SER A 258 26.95 -2.90 -10.24
N GLN A 259 27.24 -1.84 -11.01
CA GLN A 259 27.75 -0.57 -10.47
C GLN A 259 26.65 0.22 -9.74
N VAL A 260 25.43 0.24 -10.27
CA VAL A 260 24.29 0.88 -9.59
C VAL A 260 23.90 0.09 -8.34
N SER A 261 23.86 -1.25 -8.45
CA SER A 261 23.62 -2.13 -7.31
C SER A 261 24.74 -2.08 -6.28
N LEU A 262 26.01 -2.04 -6.68
CA LEU A 262 27.17 -1.92 -5.78
C LEU A 262 27.23 -0.55 -5.13
N ASN A 263 26.83 0.53 -5.81
CA ASN A 263 26.79 1.86 -5.21
C ASN A 263 25.67 1.97 -4.16
N LEU A 264 24.46 1.52 -4.50
CA LEU A 264 23.34 1.45 -3.54
C LEU A 264 23.65 0.47 -2.40
N CYS A 265 24.17 -0.71 -2.69
CA CYS A 265 24.63 -1.65 -1.67
C CYS A 265 25.81 -1.09 -0.88
N SER A 266 26.75 -0.34 -1.43
CA SER A 266 27.86 0.21 -0.63
C SER A 266 27.39 1.28 0.36
N TYR A 267 26.31 1.99 0.02
CA TYR A 267 25.72 3.04 0.87
C TYR A 267 24.72 2.48 1.91
N LEU A 268 23.97 1.43 1.55
CA LEU A 268 22.95 0.80 2.42
C LEU A 268 23.43 -0.47 3.14
N CYS A 269 24.30 -1.26 2.51
CA CYS A 269 24.93 -2.46 3.04
C CYS A 269 26.41 -2.17 3.28
N SER A 270 26.77 -1.84 4.53
CA SER A 270 28.18 -1.76 4.93
C SER A 270 28.96 -2.96 4.37
N SER A 271 29.91 -2.67 3.47
CA SER A 271 30.62 -3.62 2.59
C SER A 271 31.50 -4.64 3.32
N ASN A 272 31.45 -4.69 4.65
CA ASN A 272 32.21 -5.67 5.42
C ASN A 272 31.40 -6.96 5.51
N THR A 273 31.90 -8.02 4.86
CA THR A 273 31.42 -9.41 4.84
C THR A 273 31.43 -10.09 6.22
N GLY A 274 30.72 -9.49 7.17
CA GLY A 274 30.69 -9.87 8.58
C GLY A 274 29.93 -8.90 9.48
N PHE A 275 29.60 -7.69 9.04
CA PHE A 275 28.77 -6.76 9.83
C PHE A 275 27.29 -7.02 9.54
N ARG A 276 26.54 -7.52 10.52
CA ARG A 276 25.08 -7.57 10.44
C ARG A 276 24.56 -6.16 10.64
N LEU A 277 23.77 -5.65 9.68
CA LEU A 277 23.07 -4.39 9.87
C LEU A 277 22.16 -4.50 11.10
N SER A 278 22.21 -3.48 11.97
CA SER A 278 21.29 -3.39 13.11
C SER A 278 19.85 -3.48 12.61
N GLN A 279 19.04 -4.28 13.30
CA GLN A 279 17.63 -4.49 12.98
C GLN A 279 16.86 -3.17 12.79
N ARG A 280 17.21 -2.11 13.53
CA ARG A 280 16.60 -0.77 13.39
C ARG A 280 16.88 -0.13 12.04
N SER A 281 18.09 -0.30 11.51
CA SER A 281 18.47 0.23 10.20
C SER A 281 17.73 -0.51 9.08
N LEU A 282 17.65 -1.85 9.17
CA LEU A 282 16.92 -2.63 8.19
C LEU A 282 15.42 -2.27 8.19
N LEU A 283 14.82 -2.10 9.38
CA LEU A 283 13.44 -1.61 9.51
C LEU A 283 13.26 -0.24 8.85
N ALA A 284 14.14 0.72 9.12
CA ALA A 284 14.06 2.06 8.53
C ALA A 284 14.14 2.03 6.99
N VAL A 285 15.04 1.20 6.43
CA VAL A 285 15.16 1.03 4.98
C VAL A 285 13.88 0.44 4.39
N THR A 286 13.32 -0.61 5.00
CA THR A 286 12.08 -1.22 4.49
C THR A 286 10.90 -0.26 4.53
N VAL A 287 10.74 0.50 5.62
CA VAL A 287 9.67 1.51 5.73
C VAL A 287 9.89 2.63 4.72
N SER A 288 11.13 3.09 4.53
CA SER A 288 11.44 4.12 3.53
C SER A 288 11.11 3.64 2.11
N ALA A 289 11.52 2.43 1.73
CA ALA A 289 11.19 1.86 0.42
C ALA A 289 9.66 1.76 0.21
N LEU A 290 8.93 1.30 1.22
CA LEU A 290 7.47 1.24 1.18
C LEU A 290 6.84 2.63 1.07
N SER A 291 7.35 3.63 1.78
CA SER A 291 6.84 5.01 1.70
C SER A 291 7.04 5.61 0.31
N VAL A 292 8.17 5.34 -0.35
CA VAL A 292 8.43 5.82 -1.71
C VAL A 292 7.45 5.18 -2.69
N TYR A 293 7.24 3.86 -2.61
CA TYR A 293 6.24 3.18 -3.43
C TYR A 293 4.85 3.77 -3.24
N GLN A 294 4.44 3.96 -1.99
CA GLN A 294 3.12 4.45 -1.63
C GLN A 294 2.91 5.90 -2.10
N LEU A 295 3.92 6.76 -1.97
CA LEU A 295 3.86 8.13 -2.47
C LEU A 295 3.85 8.20 -4.00
N ALA A 296 4.68 7.37 -4.67
CA ALA A 296 4.70 7.29 -6.13
C ALA A 296 3.35 6.84 -6.68
N LEU A 297 2.73 5.84 -6.05
CA LEU A 297 1.39 5.38 -6.42
C LEU A 297 0.34 6.49 -6.24
N LEU A 298 0.43 7.25 -5.16
CA LEU A 298 -0.49 8.36 -4.91
C LEU A 298 -0.34 9.49 -5.95
N LEU A 299 0.89 9.83 -6.32
CA LEU A 299 1.16 10.80 -7.39
C LEU A 299 0.61 10.32 -8.73
N LEU A 300 0.85 9.05 -9.07
CA LEU A 300 0.36 8.45 -10.31
C LEU A 300 -1.18 8.48 -10.38
N VAL A 301 -1.84 8.12 -9.27
CA VAL A 301 -3.31 8.05 -9.19
C VAL A 301 -3.94 9.44 -9.08
N GLY A 302 -3.23 10.45 -8.59
CA GLY A 302 -3.70 11.84 -8.62
C GLY A 302 -3.54 12.47 -10.00
N PHE A 303 -2.40 12.23 -10.65
CA PHE A 303 -2.04 12.87 -11.92
C PHE A 303 -2.75 12.25 -13.13
N LEU A 304 -2.75 10.92 -13.28
CA LEU A 304 -3.32 10.28 -14.46
C LEU A 304 -4.81 10.59 -14.70
N PRO A 305 -5.72 10.44 -13.72
CA PRO A 305 -7.13 10.73 -13.95
C PRO A 305 -7.41 12.22 -14.12
N THR A 306 -6.61 13.11 -13.51
CA THR A 306 -6.79 14.56 -13.72
C THR A 306 -6.40 14.95 -15.14
N VAL A 307 -5.29 14.43 -15.67
CA VAL A 307 -4.89 14.66 -17.06
C VAL A 307 -5.87 14.01 -18.04
N GLN A 308 -6.32 12.78 -17.79
CA GLN A 308 -7.33 12.12 -18.63
C GLN A 308 -8.64 12.92 -18.66
N LYS A 309 -9.07 13.48 -17.52
CA LYS A 309 -10.26 14.33 -17.45
C LYS A 309 -10.08 15.63 -18.24
N ILE A 310 -8.93 16.30 -18.10
CA ILE A 310 -8.61 17.51 -18.86
C ILE A 310 -8.60 17.17 -20.37
N ARG A 311 -8.00 16.05 -20.76
CA ARG A 311 -7.98 15.59 -22.16
C ARG A 311 -9.37 15.36 -22.72
N SER A 312 -10.25 14.70 -21.97
CA SER A 312 -11.64 14.49 -22.41
C SER A 312 -12.49 15.76 -22.44
N ALA A 313 -12.07 16.81 -21.72
CA ALA A 313 -12.79 18.08 -21.65
C ALA A 313 -12.31 19.10 -22.69
N ILE A 314 -11.22 18.82 -23.42
CA ILE A 314 -10.74 19.68 -24.49
C ILE A 314 -11.54 19.35 -25.74
N ASP A 315 -12.56 20.17 -25.96
CA ASP A 315 -13.39 20.17 -27.15
C ASP A 315 -13.28 21.52 -27.89
N ALA A 316 -13.84 21.62 -29.09
CA ALA A 316 -13.84 22.84 -29.89
C ALA A 316 -14.43 24.05 -29.13
N ASP A 317 -15.38 23.81 -28.22
CA ASP A 317 -16.00 24.85 -27.37
C ASP A 317 -15.05 25.37 -26.28
N PHE A 318 -14.15 24.52 -25.77
CA PHE A 318 -13.10 24.94 -24.83
C PHE A 318 -12.11 25.89 -25.50
N ILE A 319 -11.77 25.63 -26.76
CA ILE A 319 -10.92 26.50 -27.57
C ILE A 319 -11.60 27.85 -27.85
N LEU A 320 -12.92 27.87 -28.07
CA LEU A 320 -13.70 29.10 -28.23
C LEU A 320 -13.69 29.95 -26.96
N MET A 321 -13.79 29.31 -25.79
CA MET A 321 -13.68 29.98 -24.50
C MET A 321 -12.29 30.61 -24.31
N LEU A 322 -11.21 29.90 -24.67
CA LEU A 322 -9.83 30.41 -24.61
C LEU A 322 -9.61 31.61 -25.53
N ALA A 323 -10.20 31.59 -26.73
CA ALA A 323 -10.20 32.73 -27.63
C ALA A 323 -10.95 33.94 -27.03
N GLY A 324 -12.05 33.70 -26.31
CA GLY A 324 -12.78 34.72 -25.54
C GLY A 324 -11.97 35.34 -24.39
N PHE A 325 -10.96 34.63 -23.86
CA PHE A 325 -10.01 35.15 -22.88
C PHE A 325 -8.82 35.92 -23.50
N GLY A 326 -8.80 36.10 -24.82
CA GLY A 326 -7.79 36.90 -25.52
C GLY A 326 -6.52 36.14 -25.92
N LEU A 327 -6.55 34.81 -25.92
CA LEU A 327 -5.47 34.01 -26.50
C LEU A 327 -5.60 33.98 -28.02
N ILE A 328 -4.49 34.22 -28.73
CA ILE A 328 -4.42 34.13 -30.18
C ILE A 328 -4.43 32.64 -30.55
N VAL A 329 -5.57 32.16 -31.03
CA VAL A 329 -5.76 30.78 -31.49
C VAL A 329 -5.74 30.75 -33.02
N ASP A 330 -5.20 29.68 -33.59
CA ASP A 330 -5.17 29.40 -35.03
C ASP A 330 -6.59 29.35 -35.64
N GLU A 331 -6.77 29.76 -36.90
CA GLU A 331 -8.10 29.85 -37.55
C GLU A 331 -8.78 28.47 -37.66
N ASP A 332 -7.98 27.41 -37.78
CA ASP A 332 -8.45 26.03 -37.83
C ASP A 332 -8.63 25.44 -36.42
N LYS A 333 -9.86 25.50 -35.90
CA LYS A 333 -10.25 24.96 -34.58
C LYS A 333 -9.79 23.52 -34.33
N LYS A 334 -9.87 22.65 -35.35
CA LYS A 334 -9.45 21.24 -35.25
C LYS A 334 -7.93 21.10 -35.07
N LYS A 335 -7.14 21.93 -35.74
CA LYS A 335 -5.68 21.94 -35.59
C LYS A 335 -5.27 22.49 -34.22
N ALA A 336 -5.96 23.50 -33.71
CA ALA A 336 -5.73 24.05 -32.38
C ALA A 336 -5.94 22.98 -31.28
N VAL A 337 -6.98 22.16 -31.39
CA VAL A 337 -7.21 21.02 -30.48
C VAL A 337 -6.06 20.02 -30.54
N ASP A 338 -5.61 19.63 -31.75
CA ASP A 338 -4.50 18.69 -31.93
C ASP A 338 -3.19 19.20 -31.30
N TYR A 339 -2.89 20.50 -31.41
CA TYR A 339 -1.71 21.08 -30.76
C TYR A 339 -1.80 21.01 -29.24
N VAL A 340 -2.95 21.35 -28.65
CA VAL A 340 -3.14 21.30 -27.20
C VAL A 340 -3.04 19.86 -26.69
N VAL A 341 -3.62 18.90 -27.41
CA VAL A 341 -3.49 17.46 -27.10
C VAL A 341 -2.03 17.01 -27.18
N TYR A 342 -1.28 17.47 -28.19
CA TYR A 342 0.15 17.18 -28.32
C TYR A 342 0.97 17.72 -27.14
N TYR A 343 0.72 18.96 -26.69
CA TYR A 343 1.40 19.50 -25.51
C TYR A 343 1.07 18.71 -24.23
N ILE A 344 -0.19 18.30 -24.05
CA ILE A 344 -0.56 17.42 -22.93
C ILE A 344 0.16 16.08 -23.01
N TRP A 345 0.30 15.52 -24.21
CA TRP A 345 1.05 14.28 -24.43
C TRP A 345 2.54 14.42 -24.09
N THR A 346 3.16 15.57 -24.40
CA THR A 346 4.54 15.85 -23.98
C THR A 346 4.69 15.99 -22.46
N VAL A 347 3.66 16.50 -21.77
CA VAL A 347 3.65 16.60 -20.31
C VAL A 347 3.47 15.20 -19.67
N GLU A 348 2.65 14.34 -20.27
CA GLU A 348 2.51 12.93 -19.85
C GLU A 348 3.79 12.12 -20.08
N GLY A 349 4.47 12.29 -21.22
CA GLY A 349 5.64 11.50 -21.61
C GLY A 349 6.96 11.90 -20.93
N ASN A 350 6.99 13.01 -20.20
CA ASN A 350 8.20 13.52 -19.51
C ASN A 350 8.24 13.17 -18.01
N ILE A 351 7.35 12.27 -17.57
CA ILE A 351 7.26 11.66 -16.23
C ILE A 351 7.61 10.18 -16.37
#